data_AF-A0A553ZSK4-F1
#
_entry.id   AF-A0A553ZSK4-F1
#
_cell.length_a   1.000
_cell.length_b   1.000
_cell.length_c   1.000
_cell.angle_alpha   90.00
_cell.angle_beta   90.00
_cell.angle_gamma   90.00
#
_symmetry.space_group_name_H-M   'P 1'
#
loop_
_entity.id
_entity.type
_entity.pdbx_description
1 polymer ?
#
loop_
_entity_poly.entity_id
_entity_poly.type
_entity_poly.pdbx_seq_one_letter_code
_entity_poly.pdbx_strand_id
1 'polypeptide(L)'
;GRFYHEPSDNLRLVGVTGTNGKTTTTQLLAQWSQLLGETSAVMGTVGNGLLGKVIPTENTTGSAVDVQHELAGLVDQGATFCAMEVSSHGL
;
A
#
# COMPACT_ATOMS: atom_id res chain seq x y z
N GLY A 1 8.66 -5.95 10.73
CA GLY A 1 7.39 -5.57 11.36
C GLY A 1 7.03 -6.40 12.57
N ARG A 2 7.97 -6.78 13.44
CA ARG A 2 7.71 -7.73 14.54
C ARG A 2 6.64 -7.27 15.53
N PHE A 3 6.60 -5.96 15.80
CA PHE A 3 5.56 -5.37 16.66
C PHE A 3 4.14 -5.54 16.09
N TYR A 4 4.03 -5.61 14.77
CA TYR A 4 2.79 -5.76 14.02
C TYR A 4 2.61 -7.16 13.40
N HIS A 5 3.33 -8.18 13.91
CA HIS A 5 3.24 -9.58 13.44
C HIS A 5 3.60 -9.80 11.97
N GLU A 6 4.59 -9.07 11.46
CA GLU A 6 5.09 -9.20 10.07
C GLU A 6 3.97 -9.12 9.02
N PRO A 7 3.23 -7.98 8.95
CA PRO A 7 2.02 -7.88 8.16
C PRO A 7 2.25 -8.08 6.65
N SER A 8 3.45 -7.76 6.16
CA SER A 8 3.86 -7.98 4.77
C SER A 8 3.90 -9.45 4.35
N ASP A 9 3.97 -10.40 5.29
CA ASP A 9 3.95 -11.84 4.99
C ASP A 9 2.52 -12.37 4.78
N ASN A 10 1.51 -11.58 5.17
CA ASN A 10 0.08 -11.96 5.13
C ASN A 10 -0.67 -11.37 3.92
N LEU A 11 0.00 -10.56 3.10
CA LEU A 11 -0.55 -10.02 1.85
C LEU A 11 0.56 -9.92 0.78
N ARG A 12 0.17 -9.81 -0.50
CA ARG A 12 1.12 -9.54 -1.58
C ARG A 12 1.42 -8.04 -1.65
N LEU A 13 2.63 -7.65 -1.25
CA LEU A 13 3.08 -6.26 -1.30
C LEU A 13 3.92 -5.98 -2.55
N VAL A 14 3.54 -4.97 -3.33
CA VAL A 14 4.30 -4.49 -4.49
C VAL A 14 4.76 -3.05 -4.25
N GLY A 15 6.07 -2.84 -4.21
CA GLY A 15 6.67 -1.50 -4.12
C GLY A 15 6.94 -0.91 -5.50
N VAL A 16 6.50 0.32 -5.74
CA VAL A 16 6.74 1.06 -6.99
C VAL A 16 7.57 2.31 -6.70
N THR A 17 8.80 2.33 -7.21
CA THR A 17 9.69 3.49 -7.14
C THR A 17 9.92 4.10 -8.53
N GLY A 18 10.45 5.32 -8.58
CA GLY A 18 10.77 6.03 -9.82
C GLY A 18 10.43 7.52 -9.76
N THR A 19 11.01 8.29 -10.68
CA THR A 19 10.82 9.73 -10.77
C THR A 19 9.37 10.10 -11.06
N ASN A 20 8.71 9.35 -11.96
CA ASN A 20 7.34 9.61 -12.42
C ASN A 20 6.52 8.32 -12.47
N GLY A 21 5.19 8.46 -12.44
CA GLY A 21 4.26 7.35 -12.70
C GLY A 21 3.97 6.41 -11.54
N LYS A 22 4.58 6.59 -10.37
CA LYS A 22 4.33 5.75 -9.17
C LYS A 22 2.85 5.66 -8.81
N THR A 23 2.17 6.80 -8.69
CA THR A 23 0.75 6.86 -8.37
C THR A 23 -0.10 6.17 -9.44
N THR A 24 0.13 6.44 -10.73
CA THR A 24 -0.64 5.77 -11.80
C THR A 24 -0.44 4.25 -11.78
N THR A 25 0.80 3.79 -11.65
CA THR A 25 1.14 2.36 -11.65
C THR A 25 0.55 1.65 -10.42
N THR A 26 0.68 2.22 -9.22
CA THR A 26 0.11 1.62 -8.00
C THR A 26 -1.42 1.52 -8.09
N GLN A 27 -2.09 2.55 -8.58
CA GLN A 27 -3.53 2.55 -8.79
C GLN A 27 -3.98 1.51 -9.83
N LEU A 28 -3.26 1.38 -10.94
CA LEU A 28 -3.56 0.36 -11.96
C LEU A 28 -3.36 -1.06 -11.41
N LEU A 29 -2.30 -1.30 -10.65
CA LEU A 29 -2.05 -2.61 -10.01
C LEU A 29 -3.17 -3.01 -9.04
N ALA A 30 -3.62 -2.08 -8.20
CA ALA A 30 -4.71 -2.33 -7.26
C ALA A 30 -6.07 -2.55 -7.95
N GLN A 31 -6.39 -1.74 -8.97
CA GLN A 31 -7.61 -1.94 -9.77
C GLN A 31 -7.59 -3.28 -10.50
N TRP A 32 -6.46 -3.63 -11.12
CA TRP A 32 -6.35 -4.84 -11.90
C TRP A 32 -6.41 -6.11 -11.04
N SER A 33 -5.76 -6.11 -9.87
CA SER A 33 -5.87 -7.20 -8.90
C SER A 33 -7.28 -7.35 -8.36
N GLN A 34 -7.98 -6.24 -8.07
CA GLN A 34 -9.39 -6.29 -7.65
C GLN A 34 -10.30 -6.88 -8.72
N LEU A 35 -10.08 -6.54 -10.00
CA LEU A 35 -10.80 -7.15 -11.12
C LEU A 35 -10.55 -8.65 -11.27
N LEU A 36 -9.42 -9.15 -10.74
CA LEU A 36 -9.08 -10.58 -10.68
C LEU A 36 -9.58 -11.27 -9.39
N GLY A 37 -10.32 -10.57 -8.54
CA GLY A 37 -10.96 -11.13 -7.34
C GLY A 37 -10.16 -10.97 -6.05
N GLU A 38 -9.08 -10.19 -6.04
CA GLU A 38 -8.32 -9.88 -4.82
C GLU A 38 -8.98 -8.73 -4.04
N THR A 39 -8.78 -8.70 -2.71
CA THR A 39 -9.08 -7.50 -1.91
C THR A 39 -7.84 -6.61 -1.92
N SER A 40 -7.87 -5.55 -2.72
CA SER A 40 -6.69 -4.72 -2.98
C SER A 40 -6.67 -3.41 -2.18
N ALA A 41 -5.45 -2.97 -1.89
CA ALA A 41 -5.15 -1.72 -1.22
C ALA A 41 -4.06 -0.93 -1.95
N VAL A 42 -4.02 0.37 -1.66
CA VAL A 42 -3.00 1.30 -2.16
C VAL A 42 -2.41 2.07 -0.99
N MET A 43 -1.13 2.42 -1.11
CA MET A 43 -0.46 3.35 -0.20
C MET A 43 0.38 4.32 -1.03
N GLY A 44 0.19 5.63 -0.87
CA GLY A 44 0.91 6.60 -1.67
C GLY A 44 0.40 8.03 -1.56
N THR A 45 0.72 8.83 -2.57
CA THR A 45 0.48 10.29 -2.62
C THR A 45 -1.01 10.64 -2.55
N VAL A 46 -1.88 9.75 -3.03
CA VAL A 46 -3.34 9.96 -3.05
C VAL A 46 -4.06 9.36 -1.84
N GLY A 47 -3.32 8.87 -0.85
CA GLY A 47 -3.84 8.28 0.36
C GLY A 47 -3.60 6.78 0.48
N ASN A 48 -3.89 6.27 1.67
CA ASN A 48 -3.63 4.89 2.08
C ASN A 48 -4.95 4.21 2.46
N GLY A 49 -5.18 2.98 1.99
CA GLY A 49 -6.40 2.23 2.31
C GLY A 49 -6.79 1.21 1.26
N LEU A 50 -7.90 0.50 1.52
CA LEU A 50 -8.55 -0.35 0.52
C LEU A 50 -8.92 0.49 -0.71
N LEU A 51 -8.87 -0.12 -1.89
CA LEU A 51 -9.23 0.57 -3.12
C LEU A 51 -10.66 1.11 -3.05
N GLY A 52 -10.83 2.41 -3.30
CA GLY A 52 -12.11 3.13 -3.15
C GLY A 52 -12.44 3.61 -1.72
N LYS A 53 -11.59 3.31 -0.72
CA LYS A 53 -11.73 3.74 0.68
C LYS A 53 -10.41 4.32 1.24
N VAL A 54 -9.68 5.04 0.40
CA VAL A 54 -8.40 5.64 0.77
C VAL A 54 -8.59 6.82 1.74
N ILE A 55 -7.71 6.91 2.73
CA ILE A 55 -7.63 8.04 3.66
C ILE A 55 -6.48 8.94 3.18
N PRO A 56 -6.71 10.26 3.00
CA PRO A 56 -5.66 11.18 2.58
C PRO A 56 -4.45 11.14 3.53
N THR A 57 -3.25 11.21 2.96
CA THR A 57 -1.97 11.18 3.69
C THR A 57 -1.15 12.42 3.37
N GLU A 58 -0.32 12.85 4.32
CA GLU A 58 0.57 14.01 4.12
C GLU A 58 1.85 13.65 3.34
N ASN A 59 2.25 12.38 3.37
CA ASN A 59 3.50 11.89 2.77
C ASN A 59 3.24 10.78 1.74
N THR A 60 3.99 10.80 0.64
CA THR A 60 3.97 9.75 -0.39
C THR A 60 4.43 8.38 0.15
N THR A 61 5.35 8.37 1.12
CA THR A 61 5.77 7.17 1.85
C THR A 61 5.81 7.54 3.32
N GLY A 62 5.00 6.87 4.16
CA GLY A 62 4.98 7.10 5.61
C GLY A 62 6.27 6.69 6.30
N SER A 63 6.40 6.97 7.60
CA SER A 63 7.54 6.47 8.38
C SER A 63 7.56 4.93 8.41
N ALA A 64 8.71 4.33 8.73
CA ALA A 64 8.81 2.88 8.84
C ALA A 64 7.80 2.27 9.83
N VAL A 65 7.41 3.01 10.87
CA VAL A 65 6.40 2.57 11.85
C VAL A 65 5.01 2.68 11.25
N ASP A 66 4.69 3.81 10.60
CA ASP A 66 3.37 4.05 10.00
C ASP A 66 3.07 3.04 8.89
N VAL A 67 4.06 2.73 8.04
CA VAL A 67 3.92 1.71 6.99
C VAL A 67 3.52 0.35 7.59
N GLN A 68 4.17 -0.06 8.68
CA GLN A 68 3.87 -1.35 9.31
C GLN A 68 2.51 -1.34 10.01
N HIS A 69 2.14 -0.22 10.64
CA HIS A 69 0.84 -0.03 11.27
C HIS A 69 -0.31 -0.08 10.25
N GLU A 70 -0.16 0.63 9.13
CA GLU A 70 -1.14 0.65 8.05
C GLU A 70 -1.27 -0.71 7.36
N LEU A 71 -0.15 -1.38 7.07
CA LEU A 71 -0.17 -2.74 6.51
C LEU A 71 -0.91 -3.71 7.43
N ALA A 72 -0.68 -3.64 8.74
CA ALA A 72 -1.42 -4.46 9.70
C ALA A 72 -2.93 -4.16 9.66
N GLY A 73 -3.31 -2.88 9.65
CA GLY A 73 -4.71 -2.49 9.53
C GLY A 73 -5.36 -2.93 8.20
N LEU A 74 -4.59 -3.03 7.12
CA LEU A 74 -5.07 -3.55 5.83
C LEU A 74 -5.27 -5.08 5.89
N VAL A 75 -4.36 -5.81 6.52
CA VAL A 75 -4.50 -7.25 6.78
C VAL A 75 -5.75 -7.52 7.62
N ASP A 76 -5.98 -6.75 8.68
CA ASP A 76 -7.17 -6.87 9.55
C ASP A 76 -8.49 -6.61 8.79
N GLN A 77 -8.43 -5.79 7.73
CA GLN A 77 -9.55 -5.53 6.83
C GLN A 77 -9.71 -6.59 5.71
N GLY A 78 -8.85 -7.62 5.68
CA GLY A 78 -8.88 -8.71 4.71
C GLY A 78 -8.19 -8.39 3.38
N ALA A 79 -7.32 -7.38 3.32
CA ALA A 79 -6.54 -7.10 2.12
C ALA A 79 -5.58 -8.26 1.82
N THR A 80 -5.60 -8.73 0.58
CA THR A 80 -4.71 -9.80 0.08
C THR A 80 -3.64 -9.25 -0.88
N PHE A 81 -3.81 -8.01 -1.36
CA PHE A 81 -2.88 -7.32 -2.24
C PHE A 81 -2.72 -5.85 -1.83
N CYS A 82 -1.49 -5.33 -1.84
CA CYS A 82 -1.22 -3.91 -1.61
C CYS A 82 -0.16 -3.40 -2.59
N ALA A 83 -0.44 -2.30 -3.29
CA ALA A 83 0.53 -1.57 -4.10
C ALA A 83 0.95 -0.28 -3.39
N MET A 84 2.24 -0.14 -3.06
CA MET A 84 2.76 1.02 -2.35
C MET A 84 3.73 1.86 -3.19
N GLU A 85 3.61 3.17 -3.11
CA GLU A 85 4.62 4.09 -3.63
C GLU A 85 5.85 4.12 -2.72
N VAL A 86 7.03 3.87 -3.29
CA VAL A 86 8.31 3.89 -2.58
C VAL A 86 9.12 5.05 -3.11
N SER A 87 9.12 6.16 -2.39
CA SER A 87 9.90 7.34 -2.75
C SER A 87 11.40 7.12 -2.47
N SER A 88 12.27 7.72 -3.28
CA SER A 88 13.72 7.63 -3.10
C SER A 88 14.22 8.25 -1.79
N HIS A 89 13.41 9.11 -1.16
CA HIS A 89 13.69 9.67 0.17
C HIS A 89 13.33 8.71 1.32
N GLY A 90 12.53 7.68 1.04
CA GLY A 90 12.12 6.66 2.02
C GLY A 90 12.87 5.33 1.90
N LEU A 91 13.90 5.26 1.04
CA LEU A 91 14.83 4.13 0.90
C LEU A 91 16.06 4.30 1.78
#